data_AF-A0A7V9SVA4-F1
#
_entry.id   AF-A0A7V9SVA4-F1
#
_cell.length_a   1.000
_cell.length_b   1.000
_cell.length_c   1.000
_cell.angle_alpha   90.00
_cell.angle_beta   90.00
_cell.angle_gamma   90.00
#
_symmetry.space_group_name_H-M   'P 1'
#
loop_
_entity.id
_entity.type
_entity.pdbx_description
1 polymer ?
#
loop_
_entity_poly.entity_id
_entity_poly.type
_entity_poly.pdbx_seq_one_letter_code
_entity_poly.pdbx_strand_id
1 'polypeptide(L)'
;MSRYDWLLFVHVLAAFAIAAGLTLLTGAMILTLRRTGDEALALSLTRFSPFLFDGAGVLVLVLGIWLAIDIDGYELWDPWILAALVLWVVIAFSGARALAAFRRARKTAGPGTDLATAVRDGRAPLWNAVAIAAVLATLILMIFKPGA
;
A
#
# COMPACT_ATOMS: atom_id res chain seq x y z
N MET A 1 -3.34 -29.44 -6.37
CA MET A 1 -3.76 -28.10 -5.94
C MET A 1 -4.97 -27.70 -6.77
N SER A 2 -6.02 -27.23 -6.12
CA SER A 2 -7.25 -26.77 -6.76
C SER A 2 -7.05 -25.39 -7.40
N ARG A 3 -8.02 -24.94 -8.22
CA ARG A 3 -8.06 -23.56 -8.73
C ARG A 3 -8.07 -22.54 -7.60
N TYR A 4 -8.89 -22.82 -6.58
CA TYR A 4 -9.02 -22.02 -5.39
C TYR A 4 -7.67 -21.81 -4.69
N ASP A 5 -6.89 -22.88 -4.52
CA ASP A 5 -5.57 -22.81 -3.88
C ASP A 5 -4.62 -21.85 -4.63
N TRP A 6 -4.66 -21.88 -5.97
CA TRP A 6 -3.84 -21.00 -6.81
C TRP A 6 -4.31 -19.54 -6.74
N LEU A 7 -5.61 -19.29 -6.80
CA LEU A 7 -6.16 -17.94 -6.67
C LEU A 7 -5.79 -17.33 -5.30
N LEU A 8 -5.97 -18.10 -4.23
CA LEU A 8 -5.63 -17.68 -2.88
C LEU A 8 -4.12 -17.43 -2.74
N PHE A 9 -3.28 -18.33 -3.25
CA PHE A 9 -1.83 -18.18 -3.21
C PHE A 9 -1.37 -16.87 -3.88
N VAL A 10 -1.82 -16.61 -5.11
CA VAL A 10 -1.43 -15.40 -5.85
C VAL A 10 -2.01 -14.15 -5.21
N HIS A 11 -3.24 -14.21 -4.66
CA HIS A 11 -3.86 -13.10 -3.94
C HIS A 11 -3.04 -12.71 -2.70
N VAL A 12 -2.64 -13.68 -1.89
CA VAL A 12 -1.83 -13.46 -0.69
C VAL A 12 -0.44 -12.95 -1.09
N LEU A 13 0.19 -13.53 -2.11
CA LEU A 13 1.48 -13.06 -2.62
C LEU A 13 1.41 -11.58 -3.07
N ALA A 14 0.34 -11.20 -3.76
CA ALA A 14 0.09 -9.83 -4.16
C ALA A 14 -0.10 -8.91 -2.93
N ALA A 15 -0.81 -9.35 -1.90
CA ALA A 15 -0.96 -8.60 -0.65
C ALA A 15 0.39 -8.34 0.04
N PHE A 16 1.30 -9.33 0.04
CA PHE A 16 2.67 -9.14 0.53
C PHE A 16 3.48 -8.17 -0.34
N ALA A 17 3.28 -8.16 -1.67
CA ALA A 17 3.93 -7.20 -2.54
C ALA A 17 3.48 -5.75 -2.26
N ILE A 18 2.20 -5.51 -1.93
CA ILE A 18 1.72 -4.20 -1.46
C ILE A 18 2.46 -3.78 -0.18
N ALA A 19 2.56 -4.68 0.80
CA ALA A 19 3.27 -4.43 2.05
C ALA A 19 4.76 -4.10 1.81
N ALA A 20 5.41 -4.81 0.89
CA ALA A 20 6.77 -4.50 0.46
C ALA A 20 6.85 -3.10 -0.18
N GLY A 21 5.94 -2.75 -1.08
CA GLY A 21 5.87 -1.43 -1.71
C GLY A 21 5.74 -0.28 -0.70
N LEU A 22 4.89 -0.43 0.33
CA LEU A 22 4.76 0.52 1.44
C LEU A 22 6.02 0.57 2.31
N THR A 23 6.65 -0.57 2.57
CA THR A 23 7.87 -0.66 3.37
C THR A 23 9.02 0.07 2.67
N LEU A 24 9.17 -0.09 1.36
CA LEU A 24 10.18 0.63 0.57
C LEU A 24 9.96 2.15 0.61
N LEU A 25 8.71 2.59 0.45
CA LEU A 25 8.37 4.02 0.53
C LEU A 25 8.65 4.57 1.92
N THR A 26 8.27 3.83 2.96
CA THR A 26 8.52 4.18 4.36
C THR A 26 10.03 4.27 4.65
N GLY A 27 10.81 3.30 4.16
CA GLY A 27 12.27 3.30 4.29
C GLY A 27 12.91 4.52 3.65
N ALA A 28 12.49 4.87 2.42
CA ALA A 28 12.95 6.09 1.76
C ALA A 28 12.60 7.35 2.58
N MET A 29 11.38 7.45 3.10
CA MET A 29 10.99 8.57 3.98
C MET A 29 11.84 8.62 5.25
N ILE A 30 12.12 7.48 5.89
CA ILE A 30 12.93 7.41 7.12
C ILE A 30 14.37 7.85 6.85
N LEU A 31 15.01 7.37 5.78
CA LEU A 31 16.36 7.77 5.39
C LEU A 31 16.44 9.29 5.17
N THR A 32 15.46 9.83 4.45
CA THR A 32 15.34 11.27 4.23
C THR A 32 15.14 12.05 5.53
N LEU A 33 14.19 11.64 6.38
CA LEU A 33 13.86 12.34 7.63
C LEU A 33 14.97 12.25 8.68
N ARG A 34 15.73 11.15 8.70
CA ARG A 34 16.90 10.97 9.58
C ARG A 34 18.16 11.66 9.05
N ARG A 35 18.10 12.29 7.87
CA ARG A 35 19.22 12.98 7.21
C ARG A 35 20.47 12.10 7.12
N THR A 36 20.31 10.83 6.75
CA THR A 36 21.43 9.88 6.69
C THR A 36 22.42 10.17 5.54
N GLY A 37 22.11 11.13 4.65
CA GLY A 37 22.94 11.50 3.50
C GLY A 37 22.89 10.50 2.34
N ASP A 38 22.17 9.39 2.47
CA ASP A 38 22.08 8.35 1.44
C ASP A 38 20.87 8.55 0.51
N GLU A 39 20.92 9.63 -0.26
CA GLU A 39 19.88 9.97 -1.23
C GLU A 39 19.78 8.95 -2.37
N ALA A 40 20.88 8.30 -2.71
CA ALA A 40 20.94 7.27 -3.74
C ALA A 40 20.14 6.03 -3.33
N LEU A 41 20.26 5.58 -2.09
CA LEU A 41 19.44 4.51 -1.55
C LEU A 41 17.97 4.91 -1.46
N ALA A 42 17.65 6.12 -0.97
CA ALA A 42 16.25 6.60 -0.94
C ALA A 42 15.62 6.63 -2.35
N LEU A 43 16.40 6.99 -3.37
CA LEU A 43 15.97 6.96 -4.77
C LEU A 43 15.74 5.54 -5.28
N SER A 44 16.63 4.60 -4.97
CA SER A 44 16.49 3.21 -5.43
C SER A 44 15.26 2.53 -4.81
N LEU A 45 14.97 2.78 -3.53
CA LEU A 45 13.78 2.26 -2.85
C LEU A 45 12.48 2.81 -3.46
N THR A 46 12.44 4.11 -3.77
CA THR A 46 11.24 4.73 -4.38
C THR A 46 11.02 4.37 -5.85
N ARG A 47 12.01 3.79 -6.53
CA ARG A 47 11.88 3.32 -7.92
C ARG A 47 10.94 2.12 -8.03
N PHE A 48 11.07 1.16 -7.11
CA PHE A 48 10.32 -0.11 -7.16
C PHE A 48 9.01 -0.05 -6.39
N SER A 49 8.90 0.83 -5.39
CA SER A 49 7.70 0.99 -4.55
C SER A 49 6.39 1.12 -5.34
N PRO A 50 6.27 1.96 -6.40
CA PRO A 50 5.00 2.14 -7.12
C PRO A 50 4.60 0.88 -7.89
N PHE A 51 5.56 0.19 -8.50
CA PHE A 51 5.27 -1.05 -9.24
C PHE A 51 4.72 -2.14 -8.31
N LEU A 52 5.34 -2.30 -7.14
CA LEU A 52 4.89 -3.25 -6.12
C LEU A 52 3.55 -2.84 -5.50
N PHE A 53 3.32 -1.54 -5.27
CA PHE A 53 2.09 -1.07 -4.64
C PHE A 53 0.91 -1.04 -5.62
N ASP A 54 1.04 -0.34 -6.74
CA ASP A 54 -0.06 -0.14 -7.71
C ASP A 54 -0.35 -1.44 -8.47
N GLY A 55 0.70 -2.12 -8.95
CA GLY A 55 0.56 -3.35 -9.73
C GLY A 55 0.00 -4.51 -8.91
N ALA A 56 0.59 -4.77 -7.73
CA ALA A 56 0.05 -5.80 -6.84
C ALA A 56 -1.31 -5.39 -6.25
N GLY A 57 -1.57 -4.10 -6.14
CA GLY A 57 -2.85 -3.58 -5.69
C GLY A 57 -4.02 -3.97 -6.59
N VAL A 58 -3.87 -3.75 -7.90
CA VAL A 58 -4.85 -4.20 -8.89
C VAL A 58 -5.03 -5.72 -8.82
N LEU A 59 -3.93 -6.46 -8.67
CA LEU A 59 -3.96 -7.92 -8.58
C LEU A 59 -4.72 -8.41 -7.33
N VAL A 60 -4.49 -7.80 -6.16
CA VAL A 60 -5.25 -8.10 -4.93
C VAL A 60 -6.74 -7.87 -5.14
N LEU A 61 -7.13 -6.73 -5.72
CA LEU A 61 -8.54 -6.41 -5.93
C LEU A 61 -9.21 -7.44 -6.87
N VAL A 62 -8.61 -7.68 -8.03
CA VAL A 62 -9.17 -8.60 -9.04
C VAL A 62 -9.27 -10.01 -8.48
N LEU A 63 -8.21 -10.52 -7.85
CA LEU A 63 -8.22 -11.87 -7.29
C LEU A 63 -9.13 -12.00 -6.06
N GLY A 64 -9.25 -10.95 -5.25
CA GLY A 64 -10.15 -10.94 -4.09
C GLY A 64 -11.61 -11.01 -4.52
N ILE A 65 -11.99 -10.24 -5.54
CA ILE A 65 -13.34 -10.31 -6.13
C ILE A 65 -13.58 -11.67 -6.76
N TRP A 66 -12.59 -12.23 -7.48
CA TRP A 66 -12.72 -13.57 -8.05
C TRP A 66 -12.94 -14.61 -6.95
N LEU A 67 -12.14 -14.61 -5.89
CA LEU A 67 -12.30 -15.52 -4.75
C LEU A 67 -13.70 -15.42 -4.11
N ALA A 68 -14.25 -14.20 -3.99
CA ALA A 68 -15.60 -14.01 -3.44
C ALA A 68 -16.69 -14.61 -4.34
N ILE A 69 -16.52 -14.58 -5.66
CA ILE A 69 -17.48 -15.17 -6.62
C ILE A 69 -17.29 -16.70 -6.74
N ASP A 70 -16.10 -17.23 -6.46
CA ASP A 70 -15.78 -18.66 -6.57
C ASP A 70 -16.25 -19.50 -5.37
N ILE A 71 -16.56 -18.85 -4.23
CA ILE A 71 -17.04 -19.52 -3.03
C ILE A 71 -18.56 -19.40 -2.94
N ASP A 72 -19.25 -20.55 -2.95
CA ASP A 72 -20.68 -20.60 -2.62
C ASP A 72 -20.91 -20.12 -1.17
N GLY A 73 -21.76 -19.11 -1.01
CA GLY A 73 -22.11 -18.54 0.30
C GLY A 73 -21.49 -17.18 0.62
N TYR A 74 -20.67 -16.64 -0.29
CA TYR A 74 -20.29 -15.22 -0.24
C TYR A 74 -20.97 -14.42 -1.34
N GLU A 75 -21.40 -13.23 -0.98
CA GLU A 75 -22.02 -12.28 -1.89
C GLU A 75 -21.22 -10.97 -1.85
N LEU A 76 -21.03 -10.29 -2.99
CA LEU A 76 -20.22 -9.06 -3.01
C LEU A 76 -20.76 -7.92 -2.13
N TRP A 77 -22.03 -8.02 -1.74
CA TRP A 77 -22.69 -7.09 -0.82
C TRP A 77 -22.62 -7.53 0.65
N ASP A 78 -21.91 -8.61 0.97
CA ASP A 78 -21.63 -8.98 2.34
C ASP A 78 -20.96 -7.79 3.05
N PRO A 79 -21.41 -7.40 4.26
CA PRO A 79 -20.91 -6.20 4.93
C PRO A 79 -19.38 -6.15 5.07
N TRP A 80 -18.74 -7.30 5.30
CA TRP A 80 -17.29 -7.40 5.42
C TRP A 80 -16.57 -7.28 4.07
N ILE A 81 -17.17 -7.74 2.96
CA ILE A 81 -16.63 -7.54 1.60
C ILE A 81 -16.75 -6.06 1.23
N LEU A 82 -17.89 -5.43 1.48
CA LEU A 82 -18.08 -3.99 1.25
C LEU A 82 -17.08 -3.17 2.08
N ALA A 83 -16.87 -3.51 3.35
CA ALA A 83 -15.85 -2.88 4.18
C ALA A 83 -14.44 -3.04 3.60
N ALA A 84 -14.10 -4.21 3.09
CA ALA A 84 -12.82 -4.45 2.42
C ALA A 84 -12.64 -3.60 1.15
N LEU A 85 -13.69 -3.43 0.35
CA LEU A 85 -13.67 -2.57 -0.84
C LEU A 85 -13.51 -1.08 -0.47
N VAL A 86 -14.14 -0.62 0.61
CA VAL A 86 -13.95 0.73 1.13
C VAL A 86 -12.51 0.91 1.62
N LEU A 87 -11.99 -0.02 2.42
CA LEU A 87 -10.59 0.01 2.86
C LEU A 87 -9.63 -0.03 1.67
N TRP A 88 -9.95 -0.76 0.62
CA TRP A 88 -9.18 -0.79 -0.63
C TRP A 88 -9.07 0.60 -1.26
N VAL A 89 -10.19 1.33 -1.36
CA VAL A 89 -10.20 2.72 -1.84
C VAL A 89 -9.33 3.61 -0.94
N VAL A 90 -9.40 3.44 0.39
CA VAL A 90 -8.56 4.19 1.33
C VAL A 90 -7.08 3.88 1.13
N ILE A 91 -6.70 2.61 0.95
CA ILE A 91 -5.32 2.18 0.68
C ILE A 91 -4.82 2.85 -0.61
N ALA A 92 -5.55 2.70 -1.72
CA ALA A 92 -5.17 3.27 -3.01
C ALA A 92 -5.04 4.80 -2.94
N PHE A 93 -6.04 5.48 -2.36
CA PHE A 93 -6.04 6.93 -2.25
C PHE A 93 -4.88 7.45 -1.40
N SER A 94 -4.70 6.90 -0.20
CA SER A 94 -3.66 7.34 0.74
C SER A 94 -2.25 7.00 0.26
N GLY A 95 -2.04 5.81 -0.32
CA GLY A 95 -0.76 5.42 -0.91
C GLY A 95 -0.34 6.33 -2.06
N ALA A 96 -1.27 6.61 -2.99
CA ALA A 96 -1.02 7.56 -4.09
C ALA A 96 -0.68 8.97 -3.55
N ARG A 97 -1.38 9.41 -2.50
CA ARG A 97 -1.15 10.72 -1.88
C ARG A 97 0.20 10.80 -1.15
N ALA A 98 0.62 9.73 -0.49
CA ALA A 98 1.92 9.60 0.16
C ALA A 98 3.06 9.71 -0.85
N LEU A 99 3.00 8.92 -1.92
CA LEU A 99 4.01 8.93 -2.97
C LEU A 99 4.06 10.28 -3.70
N ALA A 100 2.91 10.87 -4.02
CA ALA A 100 2.83 12.18 -4.65
C ALA A 100 3.37 13.30 -3.76
N ALA A 101 3.12 13.25 -2.45
CA ALA A 101 3.67 14.19 -1.49
C ALA A 101 5.19 14.06 -1.39
N PHE A 102 5.71 12.83 -1.28
CA PHE A 102 7.16 12.57 -1.24
C PHE A 102 7.87 13.04 -2.52
N ARG A 103 7.33 12.71 -3.69
CA ARG A 103 7.87 13.16 -4.98
C ARG A 103 7.84 14.68 -5.13
N ARG A 104 6.80 15.35 -4.62
CA ARG A 104 6.72 16.82 -4.62
C ARG A 104 7.80 17.43 -3.74
N ALA A 105 7.93 16.98 -2.50
CA ALA A 105 8.97 17.43 -1.57
C ALA A 105 10.37 17.33 -2.19
N ARG A 106 10.65 16.23 -2.91
CA ARG A 106 11.94 16.03 -3.59
C ARG A 106 12.16 16.96 -4.79
N LYS A 107 11.09 17.35 -5.50
CA LYS A 107 11.19 18.30 -6.61
C LYS A 107 11.39 19.74 -6.13
N THR A 108 10.84 20.08 -4.96
CA THR A 108 10.90 21.43 -4.37
C THR A 108 12.12 21.66 -3.48
N ALA A 109 12.77 20.59 -3.01
CA ALA A 109 14.03 20.68 -2.30
C ALA A 109 15.12 21.17 -3.26
N GLY A 110 15.44 22.47 -3.17
CA GLY A 110 16.52 23.14 -3.90
C GLY A 110 17.49 23.83 -2.93
N PRO A 111 18.43 24.65 -3.45
CA PRO A 111 19.41 25.35 -2.61
C PRO A 111 18.69 26.19 -1.54
N GLY A 112 18.83 25.81 -0.26
CA GLY A 112 18.24 26.49 0.89
C GLY A 112 16.98 25.84 1.50
N THR A 113 16.38 24.82 0.86
CA THR A 113 15.25 24.07 1.44
C THR A 113 15.67 22.64 1.77
N ASP A 114 15.78 22.32 3.05
CA ASP A 114 16.12 20.96 3.51
C ASP A 114 15.02 19.96 3.11
N LEU A 115 15.42 18.91 2.40
CA LEU A 115 14.52 17.86 1.92
C LEU A 115 13.73 17.20 3.06
N ALA A 116 14.35 17.00 4.22
CA ALA A 116 13.67 16.40 5.37
C ALA A 116 12.50 17.28 5.85
N THR A 117 12.69 18.60 5.83
CA THR A 117 11.64 19.57 6.17
C THR A 117 10.51 19.54 5.14
N ALA A 118 10.84 19.54 3.85
CA ALA A 118 9.83 19.46 2.78
C ALA A 118 9.00 18.16 2.83
N VAL A 119 9.62 17.01 3.16
CA VAL A 119 8.91 15.72 3.32
C VAL A 119 7.98 15.75 4.53
N ARG A 120 8.43 16.33 5.65
CA ARG A 120 7.63 16.47 6.87
C ARG A 120 6.40 17.34 6.65
N ASP A 121 6.60 18.52 6.06
CA ASP A 121 5.53 19.50 5.83
C ASP A 121 4.56 19.08 4.72
N GLY A 122 5.05 18.33 3.73
CA GLY A 122 4.25 17.79 2.63
C GLY A 122 3.22 16.72 3.03
N ARG A 123 3.16 16.33 4.32
CA ARG A 123 2.24 15.30 4.87
C ARG A 123 2.45 13.90 4.26
N ALA A 124 3.59 13.64 3.61
CA ALA A 124 3.89 12.34 3.03
C ALA A 124 3.88 11.21 4.09
N PRO A 125 4.47 11.41 5.30
CA PRO A 125 4.42 10.40 6.36
C PRO A 125 3.01 10.14 6.88
N LEU A 126 2.15 11.18 6.96
CA LEU A 126 0.77 11.03 7.40
C LEU A 126 -0.01 10.14 6.44
N TRP A 127 0.03 10.44 5.14
CA TRP A 127 -0.68 9.63 4.15
C TRP A 127 -0.15 8.20 4.09
N ASN A 128 1.16 8.01 4.25
CA ASN A 128 1.76 6.69 4.34
C ASN A 128 1.26 5.92 5.58
N ALA A 129 1.15 6.58 6.74
CA ALA A 129 0.61 5.98 7.95
C ALA A 129 -0.87 5.58 7.79
N VAL A 130 -1.68 6.40 7.10
CA VAL A 130 -3.08 6.05 6.77
C VAL A 130 -3.12 4.81 5.87
N ALA A 131 -2.25 4.72 4.86
CA ALA A 131 -2.18 3.55 3.98
C ALA A 131 -1.80 2.28 4.76
N ILE A 132 -0.79 2.37 5.63
CA ILE A 132 -0.38 1.25 6.50
C ILE A 132 -1.53 0.83 7.42
N ALA A 133 -2.17 1.78 8.10
CA ALA A 133 -3.29 1.49 8.99
C ALA A 133 -4.45 0.82 8.24
N ALA A 134 -4.76 1.28 7.03
CA ALA A 134 -5.80 0.68 6.20
C ALA A 134 -5.42 -0.73 5.73
N VAL A 135 -4.16 -0.99 5.35
CA VAL A 135 -3.68 -2.35 5.04
C VAL A 135 -3.82 -3.26 6.25
N LEU A 136 -3.40 -2.81 7.44
CA LEU A 136 -3.53 -3.60 8.68
C LEU A 136 -4.99 -3.88 9.02
N ALA A 137 -5.88 -2.89 8.88
CA ALA A 137 -7.30 -3.06 9.07
C ALA A 137 -7.89 -4.08 8.08
N THR A 138 -7.48 -4.04 6.81
CA THR A 138 -7.88 -5.05 5.81
C THR A 138 -7.38 -6.44 6.17
N LEU A 139 -6.14 -6.58 6.65
CA LEU A 139 -5.62 -7.88 7.08
C LEU A 139 -6.42 -8.44 8.27
N ILE A 140 -6.69 -7.62 9.27
CA ILE A 140 -7.53 -8.01 10.42
C ILE A 140 -8.90 -8.45 9.92
N LEU A 141 -9.53 -7.65 9.06
CA LEU A 141 -10.84 -7.96 8.48
C LEU A 141 -10.84 -9.29 7.72
N MET A 142 -9.80 -9.58 6.93
CA MET A 142 -9.70 -10.80 6.13
C MET A 142 -9.38 -12.04 6.98
N ILE A 143 -8.61 -11.88 8.06
CA ILE A 143 -8.27 -12.97 8.99
C ILE A 143 -9.47 -13.36 9.85
N PHE A 144 -10.20 -12.37 10.36
CA PHE A 144 -11.35 -12.56 11.24
C PHE A 144 -12.70 -12.47 10.50
N LYS A 145 -12.71 -12.70 9.17
CA LYS A 145 -13.93 -12.59 8.37
C LYS A 145 -15.00 -13.59 8.85
N PRO A 146 -16.29 -13.24 8.79
CA PRO A 146 -17.37 -14.16 9.15
C PRO A 146 -17.38 -15.41 8.25
N GLY A 147 -17.60 -16.58 8.85
CA GLY A 147 -17.67 -17.86 8.11
C GLY A 147 -16.31 -18.51 7.80
N ALA A 148 -15.22 -18.00 8.39
CA ALA A 148 -13.93 -18.69 8.45
C ALA A 148 -13.89 -19.80 9.52
#